data_AF-A0A9X1VPB5-F1
#
_entry.id   AF-A0A9X1VPB5-F1
#
_cell.length_a   1.000
_cell.length_b   1.000
_cell.length_c   1.000
_cell.angle_alpha   90.00
_cell.angle_beta   90.00
_cell.angle_gamma   90.00
#
_symmetry.space_group_name_H-M   'P 1'
#
loop_
_entity.id
_entity.type
_entity.pdbx_description
1 polymer ?
#
loop_
_entity_poly.entity_id
_entity_poly.type
_entity_poly.pdbx_seq_one_letter_code
_entity_poly.pdbx_strand_id
1 'polypeptide(L)'
;MKKIITLIALTLFSITNTNAQRELDSLTYENTQDINFFKSVKNRTLIQKYKTINKNVIQIGDTVILGNPTSQEFSSKTYSGSYGNKARGGISKSRSTTKKTYEFIKMGRPAGFGSIMASLNGDAQSMANNSLKNSKAIVKEIKAYHRGSKKKPLYLVMVLGEMNGRAFGINKYLSVMDTELAIESGEILLKNRKMTRDEAISKLKEAKELMEIDMMSKKEFEDLKKKLRPIIMKKE
;
A
#
# COMPACT_ATOMS: atom_id res chain seq x y z
N MET A 1 -53.92 -2.43 16.89
CA MET A 1 -53.12 -2.59 15.65
C MET A 1 -52.21 -1.40 15.35
N LYS A 2 -52.71 -0.15 15.25
CA LYS A 2 -51.87 1.04 14.97
C LYS A 2 -50.66 1.22 15.90
N LYS A 3 -50.82 0.99 17.21
CA LYS A 3 -49.73 1.11 18.22
C LYS A 3 -48.62 0.05 18.07
N ILE A 4 -48.97 -1.15 17.59
CA ILE A 4 -48.02 -2.24 17.36
C ILE A 4 -47.21 -1.96 16.09
N ILE A 5 -47.85 -1.42 15.05
CA ILE A 5 -47.19 -1.03 13.80
C ILE A 5 -46.18 0.10 14.05
N THR A 6 -46.52 1.10 14.88
CA THR A 6 -45.58 2.17 15.26
C THR A 6 -44.40 1.68 16.09
N LEU A 7 -44.60 0.69 16.97
CA LEU A 7 -43.51 0.12 17.78
C LEU A 7 -42.55 -0.72 16.92
N ILE A 8 -43.08 -1.48 15.97
CA ILE A 8 -42.30 -2.25 14.98
C ILE A 8 -41.52 -1.30 14.05
N ALA A 9 -42.14 -0.20 13.61
CA ALA A 9 -41.45 0.80 12.79
C ALA A 9 -40.30 1.48 13.54
N LEU A 10 -40.46 1.78 14.84
CA LEU A 10 -39.41 2.39 15.66
C LEU A 10 -38.23 1.43 15.92
N THR A 11 -38.49 0.14 16.12
CA THR A 11 -37.44 -0.88 16.29
C THR A 11 -36.70 -1.15 14.99
N LEU A 12 -37.40 -1.18 13.84
CA LEU A 12 -36.76 -1.25 12.53
C LEU A 12 -35.88 -0.03 12.23
N PHE A 13 -36.34 1.19 12.56
CA PHE A 13 -35.54 2.41 12.37
C PHE A 13 -34.26 2.43 13.23
N SER A 14 -34.33 1.98 14.47
CA SER A 14 -33.16 1.92 15.37
C SER A 14 -32.13 0.87 14.97
N ILE A 15 -32.54 -0.22 14.30
CA ILE A 15 -31.61 -1.23 13.74
C ILE A 15 -30.86 -0.68 12.50
N THR A 16 -31.45 0.24 11.74
CA THR A 16 -30.78 0.81 10.55
C THR A 16 -29.66 1.80 10.91
N ASN A 17 -29.80 2.56 12.01
CA ASN A 17 -28.82 3.58 12.41
C ASN A 17 -27.52 2.98 13.01
N THR A 18 -27.57 1.80 13.64
CA THR A 18 -26.37 1.12 14.18
C THR A 18 -25.47 0.53 13.07
N ASN A 19 -25.95 0.52 11.82
CA ASN A 19 -25.27 -0.10 10.70
C ASN A 19 -24.50 0.85 9.78
N ALA A 20 -24.56 2.17 10.00
CA ALA A 20 -24.20 3.18 9.00
C ALA A 20 -22.70 3.49 8.81
N GLN A 21 -21.78 3.12 9.70
CA GLN A 21 -20.36 3.47 9.47
C GLN A 21 -19.71 2.55 8.42
N ARG A 22 -19.70 3.00 7.16
CA ARG A 22 -18.88 2.41 6.06
C ARG A 22 -17.84 3.38 5.52
N GLU A 23 -17.79 4.59 6.08
CA GLU A 23 -16.92 5.67 5.65
C GLU A 23 -16.42 6.45 6.88
N LEU A 24 -15.16 6.87 6.84
CA LEU A 24 -14.52 7.74 7.82
C LEU A 24 -13.77 8.84 7.08
N ASP A 25 -14.00 10.09 7.50
CA ASP A 25 -13.38 11.25 6.87
C ASP A 25 -11.87 11.26 7.07
N SER A 26 -11.41 10.86 8.25
CA SER A 26 -9.99 10.80 8.54
C SER A 26 -9.59 9.65 9.46
N LEU A 27 -8.37 9.17 9.26
CA LEU A 27 -7.73 8.15 10.08
C LEU A 27 -6.24 8.47 10.21
N THR A 28 -5.65 8.17 11.36
CA THR A 28 -4.20 8.31 11.57
C THR A 28 -3.58 6.95 11.87
N TYR A 29 -2.28 6.82 11.66
CA TYR A 29 -1.54 5.61 12.02
C TYR A 29 -1.75 5.24 13.49
N GLU A 30 -1.71 6.19 14.41
CA GLU A 30 -1.89 5.94 15.84
C GLU A 30 -3.27 5.33 16.13
N ASN A 31 -4.32 5.84 15.49
CA ASN A 31 -5.68 5.28 15.60
C ASN A 31 -5.76 3.84 15.06
N THR A 32 -4.96 3.47 14.06
CA THR A 32 -4.93 2.08 13.55
C THR A 32 -4.36 1.08 14.55
N GLN A 33 -3.52 1.56 15.48
CA GLN A 33 -2.84 0.77 16.49
C GLN A 33 -3.54 0.82 17.87
N ASP A 34 -4.35 1.84 18.15
CA ASP A 34 -5.12 1.94 19.40
C ASP A 34 -6.28 0.92 19.43
N ILE A 35 -6.21 -0.01 20.39
CA ILE A 35 -7.20 -1.07 20.61
C ILE A 35 -8.61 -0.56 20.84
N ASN A 36 -8.78 0.58 21.50
CA ASN A 36 -10.09 1.12 21.82
C ASN A 36 -10.72 1.71 20.56
N PHE A 37 -9.91 2.39 19.75
CA PHE A 37 -10.33 2.94 18.48
C PHE A 37 -10.58 1.84 17.44
N PHE A 38 -9.57 1.02 17.13
CA PHE A 38 -9.63 0.14 15.97
C PHE A 38 -10.73 -0.92 16.06
N LYS A 39 -11.07 -1.39 17.27
CA LYS A 39 -12.17 -2.36 17.48
C LYS A 39 -13.54 -1.81 17.07
N SER A 40 -13.72 -0.49 17.14
CA SER A 40 -14.97 0.18 16.78
C SER A 40 -15.14 0.31 15.26
N VAL A 41 -14.03 0.30 14.51
CA VAL A 41 -14.03 0.42 13.05
C VAL A 41 -14.49 -0.89 12.43
N LYS A 42 -15.34 -0.82 11.41
CA LYS A 42 -15.77 -2.01 10.65
C LYS A 42 -14.71 -2.40 9.63
N ASN A 43 -14.64 -3.69 9.30
CA ASN A 43 -13.79 -4.14 8.20
C ASN A 43 -14.24 -3.51 6.87
N ARG A 44 -13.31 -3.18 5.98
CA ARG A 44 -13.57 -2.53 4.68
C ARG A 44 -14.19 -1.12 4.81
N THR A 45 -13.89 -0.40 5.88
CA THR A 45 -14.32 1.00 6.03
C THR A 45 -13.54 1.89 5.05
N LEU A 46 -14.23 2.72 4.27
CA LEU A 46 -13.62 3.67 3.35
C LEU A 46 -13.04 4.85 4.12
N ILE A 47 -11.81 5.25 3.77
CA ILE A 47 -11.10 6.35 4.43
C ILE A 47 -10.88 7.44 3.39
N GLN A 48 -11.33 8.66 3.65
CA GLN A 48 -11.12 9.79 2.73
C GLN A 48 -9.71 10.38 2.85
N LYS A 49 -9.22 10.50 4.08
CA LYS A 49 -7.91 11.06 4.40
C LYS A 49 -7.18 10.20 5.40
N TYR A 50 -5.95 9.83 5.08
CA TYR A 50 -5.09 9.06 5.97
C TYR A 50 -3.82 9.81 6.31
N LYS A 51 -3.43 9.76 7.58
CA LYS A 51 -2.16 10.28 8.06
C LYS A 51 -1.23 9.13 8.45
N THR A 52 -0.13 9.00 7.71
CA THR A 52 0.90 7.95 7.91
C THR A 52 1.68 8.17 9.21
N ILE A 53 2.48 7.18 9.62
CA ILE A 53 3.43 7.31 10.74
C ILE A 53 4.35 8.54 10.59
N ASN A 54 4.86 8.75 9.37
CA ASN A 54 5.71 9.89 9.01
C ASN A 54 4.97 11.23 8.88
N LYS A 55 3.72 11.31 9.37
CA LYS A 55 2.87 12.51 9.33
C LYS A 55 2.59 13.03 7.91
N ASN A 56 2.78 12.18 6.90
CA ASN A 56 2.32 12.42 5.54
C ASN A 56 0.82 12.25 5.49
N VAL A 57 0.18 12.97 4.58
CA VAL A 57 -1.26 12.91 4.38
C VAL A 57 -1.50 12.37 2.99
N ILE A 58 -2.36 11.37 2.90
CA ILE A 58 -2.81 10.74 1.65
C ILE A 58 -4.31 10.90 1.57
N GLN A 59 -4.80 11.39 0.44
CA GLN A 59 -6.22 11.61 0.18
C GLN A 59 -6.63 10.93 -1.12
N ILE A 60 -7.93 10.65 -1.22
CA ILE A 60 -8.50 10.22 -2.49
C ILE A 60 -8.30 11.34 -3.54
N GLY A 61 -7.79 10.96 -4.71
CA GLY A 61 -7.41 11.88 -5.78
C GLY A 61 -5.92 12.24 -5.81
N ASP A 62 -5.16 11.93 -4.75
CA ASP A 62 -3.72 12.19 -4.75
C ASP A 62 -2.99 11.40 -5.83
N THR A 63 -1.91 11.98 -6.36
CA THR A 63 -1.02 11.28 -7.29
C THR A 63 0.15 10.67 -6.53
N VAL A 64 0.37 9.38 -6.74
CA VAL A 64 1.51 8.62 -6.24
C VAL A 64 2.37 8.10 -7.37
N ILE A 65 3.62 7.80 -7.09
CA ILE A 65 4.57 7.23 -8.05
C ILE A 65 4.97 5.84 -7.55
N LEU A 66 4.95 4.85 -8.44
CA LEU A 66 5.45 3.51 -8.12
C LEU A 66 6.98 3.55 -8.12
N GLY A 67 7.59 3.23 -6.98
CA GLY A 67 9.03 3.19 -6.80
C GLY A 67 9.65 1.88 -7.26
N ASN A 68 10.66 1.39 -6.54
CA ASN A 68 11.36 0.17 -6.91
C ASN A 68 10.62 -1.07 -6.40
N PRO A 69 10.54 -2.16 -7.20
CA PRO A 69 10.10 -3.46 -6.67
C PRO A 69 11.09 -3.98 -5.62
N THR A 70 10.58 -4.51 -4.51
CA THR A 70 11.41 -5.03 -3.40
C THR A 70 11.56 -6.55 -3.41
N SER A 71 10.70 -7.26 -4.16
CA SER A 71 10.66 -8.72 -4.19
C SER A 71 11.17 -9.31 -5.52
N GLN A 72 11.41 -10.62 -5.49
CA GLN A 72 11.83 -11.41 -6.65
C GLN A 72 11.01 -12.70 -6.71
N GLU A 73 10.31 -12.91 -7.81
CA GLU A 73 9.62 -14.15 -8.12
C GLU A 73 10.49 -15.05 -9.00
N PHE A 74 10.52 -16.35 -8.67
CA PHE A 74 11.17 -17.37 -9.47
C PHE A 74 10.10 -18.19 -10.19
N SER A 75 10.17 -18.26 -11.52
CA SER A 75 9.32 -19.14 -12.31
C SER A 75 10.18 -20.22 -12.96
N SER A 76 9.98 -21.47 -12.53
CA SER A 76 10.64 -22.64 -13.10
C SER A 76 9.65 -23.44 -13.94
N LYS A 77 9.88 -23.52 -15.25
CA LYS A 77 9.13 -24.42 -16.14
C LYS A 77 9.94 -25.68 -16.40
N THR A 78 9.43 -26.82 -15.94
CA THR A 78 10.03 -28.14 -16.19
C THR A 78 9.28 -28.80 -17.34
N TYR A 79 9.97 -29.03 -18.44
CA TYR A 79 9.46 -29.86 -19.54
C TYR A 79 10.06 -31.26 -19.40
N SER A 80 9.20 -32.23 -19.08
CA SER A 80 9.55 -33.64 -19.03
C SER A 80 9.04 -34.33 -20.29
N GLY A 81 9.95 -34.95 -21.03
CA GLY A 81 9.62 -35.88 -22.11
C GLY A 81 9.82 -37.30 -21.63
N SER A 82 8.81 -38.16 -21.80
CA SER A 82 8.89 -39.59 -21.50
C SER A 82 8.89 -40.38 -22.81
N TYR A 83 9.90 -41.23 -23.03
CA TYR A 83 9.95 -42.13 -24.19
C TYR A 83 9.54 -43.56 -23.79
N GLY A 84 8.41 -44.03 -24.33
CA GLY A 84 8.02 -45.45 -24.36
C GLY A 84 7.42 -46.06 -23.08
N ASN A 85 6.65 -47.14 -23.26
CA ASN A 85 5.84 -47.81 -22.22
C ASN A 85 6.65 -48.68 -21.21
N LYS A 86 7.97 -48.79 -21.34
CA LYS A 86 8.81 -49.68 -20.50
C LYS A 86 10.27 -49.19 -20.35
N ALA A 87 10.54 -47.95 -19.93
CA ALA A 87 11.85 -47.59 -19.36
C ALA A 87 11.83 -46.24 -18.61
N ARG A 88 12.38 -46.26 -17.40
CA ARG A 88 12.38 -45.19 -16.39
C ARG A 88 13.54 -44.21 -16.60
N GLY A 89 13.43 -43.30 -17.56
CA GLY A 89 14.42 -42.23 -17.75
C GLY A 89 13.83 -41.00 -18.44
N GLY A 90 13.30 -40.06 -17.66
CA GLY A 90 12.76 -38.80 -18.18
C GLY A 90 13.84 -37.72 -18.22
N ILE A 91 14.15 -37.18 -19.40
CA ILE A 91 14.97 -35.97 -19.50
C ILE A 91 14.06 -34.80 -19.14
N SER A 92 14.35 -34.17 -18.00
CA SER A 92 13.63 -32.99 -17.54
C SER A 92 14.50 -31.77 -17.79
N LYS A 93 14.09 -30.88 -18.69
CA LYS A 93 14.74 -29.58 -18.86
C LYS A 93 13.94 -28.54 -18.09
N SER A 94 14.51 -28.05 -17.00
CA SER A 94 13.94 -26.97 -16.21
C SER A 94 14.60 -25.65 -16.57
N ARG A 95 13.81 -24.67 -17.04
CA ARG A 95 14.27 -23.30 -17.23
C ARG A 95 13.68 -22.43 -16.12
N SER A 96 14.55 -21.87 -15.29
CA SER A 96 14.17 -20.91 -14.26
C SER A 96 14.40 -19.48 -14.77
N THR A 97 13.42 -18.61 -14.55
CA THR A 97 13.52 -17.18 -14.83
C THR A 97 13.18 -16.41 -13.56
N THR A 98 14.05 -15.48 -13.18
CA THR A 98 13.81 -14.56 -12.05
C THR A 98 13.21 -13.26 -12.56
N LYS A 99 12.13 -12.81 -11.91
CA LYS A 99 11.44 -11.56 -12.25
C LYS A 99 11.34 -10.68 -11.00
N LYS A 100 11.77 -9.42 -11.11
CA LYS A 100 11.59 -8.43 -10.03
C LYS A 100 10.13 -8.00 -9.94
N THR A 101 9.54 -8.13 -8.76
CA THR A 101 8.13 -7.86 -8.48
C THR A 101 7.97 -7.02 -7.21
N TYR A 102 6.84 -6.35 -7.10
CA TYR A 102 6.49 -5.63 -5.89
C TYR A 102 5.99 -6.61 -4.84
N GLU A 103 6.27 -6.35 -3.57
CA GLU A 103 5.83 -7.15 -2.43
C GLU A 103 4.43 -6.74 -1.95
N PHE A 104 4.13 -5.44 -1.95
CA PHE A 104 2.88 -4.91 -1.41
C PHE A 104 1.89 -4.51 -2.51
N ILE A 105 2.30 -4.48 -3.77
CA ILE A 105 1.45 -4.03 -4.89
C ILE A 105 1.00 -5.21 -5.74
N LYS A 106 -0.32 -5.42 -5.78
CA LYS A 106 -0.99 -6.46 -6.57
C LYS A 106 -1.66 -5.89 -7.81
N MET A 107 -1.70 -6.70 -8.86
CA MET A 107 -2.46 -6.39 -10.07
C MET A 107 -3.96 -6.55 -9.82
N GLY A 108 -4.76 -5.56 -10.23
CA GLY A 108 -6.21 -5.57 -10.09
C GLY A 108 -6.71 -5.07 -8.73
N ARG A 109 -8.00 -5.29 -8.45
CA ARG A 109 -8.65 -4.95 -7.17
C ARG A 109 -8.55 -6.14 -6.19
N PRO A 110 -8.54 -5.92 -4.86
CA PRO A 110 -8.31 -7.00 -3.89
C PRO A 110 -9.41 -8.08 -3.92
N ALA A 111 -10.65 -7.67 -4.22
CA ALA A 111 -11.81 -8.54 -4.42
C ALA A 111 -12.37 -8.40 -5.86
N GLY A 112 -11.47 -8.21 -6.84
CA GLY A 112 -11.84 -8.15 -8.25
C GLY A 112 -11.95 -9.55 -8.86
N PHE A 113 -12.62 -9.65 -10.01
CA PHE A 113 -12.78 -10.93 -10.73
C PHE A 113 -11.45 -11.69 -10.90
N GLY A 114 -10.37 -11.00 -11.27
CA GLY A 114 -9.04 -11.61 -11.43
C GLY A 114 -8.42 -12.15 -10.13
N SER A 115 -8.62 -11.47 -8.99
CA SER A 115 -8.08 -11.92 -7.70
C SER A 115 -8.85 -13.12 -7.13
N ILE A 116 -10.15 -13.18 -7.42
CA ILE A 116 -11.02 -14.31 -7.07
C ILE A 116 -10.70 -15.52 -7.93
N MET A 117 -10.57 -15.37 -9.26
CA MET A 117 -10.24 -16.47 -10.16
C MET A 117 -8.87 -17.09 -9.86
N ALA A 118 -7.84 -16.26 -9.60
CA ALA A 118 -6.53 -16.77 -9.19
C ALA A 118 -6.64 -17.60 -7.90
N SER A 119 -7.36 -17.10 -6.89
CA SER A 119 -7.58 -17.83 -5.63
C SER A 119 -8.38 -19.12 -5.81
N LEU A 120 -9.33 -19.19 -6.74
CA LEU A 120 -10.12 -20.40 -7.02
C LEU A 120 -9.31 -21.45 -7.78
N ASN A 121 -8.39 -21.03 -8.65
CA ASN A 121 -7.49 -21.92 -9.39
C ASN A 121 -6.29 -22.41 -8.56
N GLY A 122 -6.17 -21.96 -7.30
CA GLY A 122 -5.01 -22.25 -6.45
C GLY A 122 -3.75 -21.48 -6.83
N ASP A 123 -3.86 -20.52 -7.75
CA ASP A 123 -2.76 -19.68 -8.21
C ASP A 123 -2.53 -18.51 -7.25
N ALA A 124 -1.26 -18.15 -7.05
CA ALA A 124 -0.91 -16.92 -6.34
C ALA A 124 -1.43 -15.69 -7.12
N GLN A 125 -1.98 -14.72 -6.40
CA GLN A 125 -2.42 -13.46 -7.01
C GLN A 125 -1.25 -12.77 -7.71
N SER A 126 -1.47 -12.30 -8.94
CA SER A 126 -0.40 -11.68 -9.75
C SER A 126 0.09 -10.37 -9.12
N MET A 127 1.37 -10.34 -8.74
CA MET A 127 2.02 -9.14 -8.23
C MET A 127 2.34 -8.16 -9.35
N ALA A 128 2.37 -6.87 -9.04
CA ALA A 128 2.91 -5.87 -9.93
C ALA A 128 4.37 -6.18 -10.21
N ASN A 129 4.87 -5.81 -11.39
CA ASN A 129 6.25 -6.10 -11.78
C ASN A 129 7.02 -4.84 -12.15
N ASN A 130 8.34 -4.99 -12.27
CA ASN A 130 9.28 -3.90 -12.57
C ASN A 130 8.91 -3.03 -13.79
N SER A 131 8.09 -3.51 -14.73
CA SER A 131 7.63 -2.67 -15.87
C SER A 131 6.83 -1.45 -15.43
N LEU A 132 6.26 -1.46 -14.23
CA LEU A 132 5.44 -0.38 -13.69
C LEU A 132 6.25 0.63 -12.86
N LYS A 133 7.57 0.42 -12.72
CA LYS A 133 8.45 1.36 -12.02
C LYS A 133 8.38 2.75 -12.64
N ASN A 134 8.39 3.77 -11.77
CA ASN A 134 8.27 5.19 -12.09
C ASN A 134 6.94 5.59 -12.78
N SER A 135 5.98 4.68 -12.89
CA SER A 135 4.64 5.03 -13.36
C SER A 135 3.91 5.85 -12.29
N LYS A 136 3.07 6.79 -12.75
CA LYS A 136 2.22 7.59 -11.87
C LYS A 136 0.84 6.97 -11.80
N ALA A 137 0.26 6.96 -10.62
CA ALA A 137 -1.07 6.43 -10.36
C ALA A 137 -1.87 7.40 -9.49
N ILE A 138 -3.20 7.31 -9.57
CA ILE A 138 -4.11 8.14 -8.78
C ILE A 138 -4.70 7.29 -7.66
N VAL A 139 -4.70 7.79 -6.44
CA VAL A 139 -5.39 7.17 -5.31
C VAL A 139 -6.89 7.23 -5.56
N LYS A 140 -7.53 6.07 -5.78
CA LYS A 140 -8.98 6.00 -6.02
C LYS A 140 -9.76 5.67 -4.77
N GLU A 141 -9.23 4.77 -3.95
CA GLU A 141 -9.90 4.32 -2.73
C GLU A 141 -8.86 4.00 -1.67
N ILE A 142 -9.14 4.31 -0.41
CA ILE A 142 -8.38 3.85 0.75
C ILE A 142 -9.36 3.11 1.64
N LYS A 143 -9.01 1.89 2.06
CA LYS A 143 -9.88 1.04 2.86
C LYS A 143 -9.14 0.48 4.05
N ALA A 144 -9.75 0.58 5.22
CA ALA A 144 -9.25 -0.01 6.45
C ALA A 144 -9.73 -1.44 6.60
N TYR A 145 -8.78 -2.35 6.88
CA TYR A 145 -9.03 -3.76 7.10
C TYR A 145 -8.42 -4.21 8.42
N HIS A 146 -9.07 -5.17 9.07
CA HIS A 146 -8.45 -5.86 10.20
C HIS A 146 -7.54 -6.97 9.71
N ARG A 147 -6.40 -7.19 10.37
CA ARG A 147 -5.49 -8.31 10.10
C ARG A 147 -6.11 -9.65 10.55
N GLY A 148 -7.11 -10.14 9.82
CA GLY A 148 -7.81 -11.40 10.08
C GLY A 148 -8.96 -11.28 11.10
N SER A 149 -8.74 -10.69 12.27
CA SER A 149 -9.78 -10.55 13.31
C SER A 149 -9.90 -9.12 13.85
N LYS A 150 -11.09 -8.75 14.35
CA LYS A 150 -11.38 -7.44 14.94
C LYS A 150 -10.52 -7.09 16.18
N LYS A 151 -9.83 -8.09 16.75
CA LYS A 151 -8.93 -7.90 17.90
C LYS A 151 -7.53 -7.45 17.49
N LYS A 152 -7.22 -7.47 16.19
CA LYS A 152 -5.92 -7.07 15.65
C LYS A 152 -5.98 -5.65 15.06
N PRO A 153 -4.83 -4.95 15.02
CA PRO A 153 -4.73 -3.61 14.44
C PRO A 153 -5.26 -3.54 13.00
N LEU A 154 -5.61 -2.32 12.60
CA LEU A 154 -6.01 -2.04 11.24
C LEU A 154 -4.78 -1.88 10.35
N TYR A 155 -4.92 -2.31 9.10
CA TYR A 155 -4.01 -1.98 8.02
C TYR A 155 -4.81 -1.39 6.86
N LEU A 156 -4.14 -0.61 6.02
CA LEU A 156 -4.79 0.09 4.92
C LEU A 156 -4.44 -0.53 3.58
N VAL A 157 -5.49 -0.81 2.83
CA VAL A 157 -5.39 -1.18 1.42
C VAL A 157 -5.75 0.03 0.58
N MET A 158 -4.85 0.42 -0.31
CA MET A 158 -5.05 1.53 -1.23
C MET A 158 -5.28 0.98 -2.64
N VAL A 159 -6.37 1.41 -3.29
CA VAL A 159 -6.62 1.09 -4.69
C VAL A 159 -6.13 2.25 -5.53
N LEU A 160 -5.20 1.96 -6.42
CA LEU A 160 -4.63 2.89 -7.37
C LEU A 160 -5.34 2.73 -8.71
N GLY A 161 -5.70 3.85 -9.33
CA GLY A 161 -6.24 3.91 -10.68
C GLY A 161 -5.24 4.46 -11.68
N GLU A 162 -5.52 4.19 -12.95
CA GLU A 162 -4.78 4.74 -14.08
C GLU A 162 -4.75 6.26 -14.08
N MET A 163 -3.63 6.80 -14.57
CA MET A 163 -3.50 8.22 -14.87
C MET A 163 -3.67 8.40 -16.38
N ASN A 164 -4.56 9.29 -16.80
CA ASN A 164 -4.84 9.61 -18.22
C ASN A 164 -5.25 8.39 -19.08
N GLY A 165 -5.97 7.42 -18.53
CA GLY A 165 -6.51 6.27 -19.28
C GLY A 165 -5.47 5.19 -19.66
N ARG A 166 -4.26 5.25 -19.11
CA ARG A 166 -3.23 4.21 -19.31
C ARG A 166 -3.36 3.12 -18.25
N ALA A 167 -3.99 2.01 -18.63
CA ALA A 167 -4.12 0.83 -17.78
C ALA A 167 -2.75 0.25 -17.38
N PHE A 168 -2.70 -0.41 -16.22
CA PHE A 168 -1.54 -1.15 -15.74
C PHE A 168 -1.51 -2.54 -16.41
N GLY A 169 -1.11 -2.57 -17.68
CA GLY A 169 -1.24 -3.75 -18.53
C GLY A 169 -2.71 -4.08 -18.78
N ILE A 170 -3.14 -5.30 -18.46
CA ILE A 170 -4.54 -5.74 -18.60
C ILE A 170 -5.46 -5.24 -17.48
N ASN A 171 -4.90 -4.69 -16.39
CA ASN A 171 -5.66 -4.27 -15.21
C ASN A 171 -5.78 -2.74 -15.16
N LYS A 172 -6.99 -2.23 -14.96
CA LYS A 172 -7.24 -0.78 -14.76
C LYS A 172 -6.81 -0.27 -13.38
N TYR A 173 -6.65 -1.17 -12.42
CA TYR A 173 -6.37 -0.86 -11.03
C TYR A 173 -5.19 -1.66 -10.52
N LEU A 174 -4.48 -1.09 -9.54
CA LEU A 174 -3.55 -1.80 -8.67
C LEU A 174 -4.05 -1.72 -7.24
N SER A 175 -3.67 -2.70 -6.43
CA SER A 175 -3.99 -2.74 -5.01
C SER A 175 -2.71 -2.77 -4.20
N VAL A 176 -2.49 -1.73 -3.40
CA VAL A 176 -1.45 -1.70 -2.38
C VAL A 176 -2.03 -2.35 -1.14
N MET A 177 -1.57 -3.55 -0.80
CA MET A 177 -2.14 -4.38 0.26
C MET A 177 -1.79 -3.89 1.67
N ASP A 178 -0.63 -3.26 1.83
CA ASP A 178 -0.25 -2.59 3.07
C ASP A 178 0.36 -1.23 2.73
N THR A 179 -0.41 -0.18 2.96
CA THR A 179 -0.03 1.19 2.57
C THR A 179 1.21 1.69 3.32
N GLU A 180 1.33 1.40 4.62
CA GLU A 180 2.46 1.90 5.41
C GLU A 180 3.75 1.21 4.98
N LEU A 181 3.72 -0.12 4.87
CA LEU A 181 4.89 -0.89 4.45
C LEU A 181 5.30 -0.56 3.01
N ALA A 182 4.35 -0.35 2.10
CA ALA A 182 4.66 0.05 0.73
C ALA A 182 5.32 1.43 0.63
N ILE A 183 4.97 2.37 1.53
CA ILE A 183 5.59 3.69 1.58
C ILE A 183 6.99 3.60 2.21
N GLU A 184 7.11 2.85 3.31
CA GLU A 184 8.38 2.67 4.02
C GLU A 184 9.43 1.97 3.16
N SER A 185 9.03 0.91 2.47
CA SER A 185 9.89 0.15 1.56
C SER A 185 10.23 0.90 0.26
N GLY A 186 9.58 2.04 0.00
CA GLY A 186 9.80 2.83 -1.21
C GLY A 186 9.16 2.24 -2.46
N GLU A 187 8.23 1.29 -2.32
CA GLU A 187 7.38 0.83 -3.43
C GLU A 187 6.36 1.89 -3.87
N ILE A 188 5.92 2.73 -2.93
CA ILE A 188 5.05 3.89 -3.16
C ILE A 188 5.76 5.16 -2.73
N LEU A 189 5.91 6.09 -3.67
CA LEU A 189 6.49 7.41 -3.44
C LEU A 189 5.39 8.47 -3.49
N LEU A 190 5.26 9.21 -2.40
CA LEU A 190 4.33 10.35 -2.30
C LEU A 190 4.99 11.59 -2.90
N LYS A 191 4.30 12.30 -3.80
CA LYS A 191 4.85 13.49 -4.47
C LYS A 191 5.21 14.62 -3.49
N ASN A 192 4.40 14.77 -2.43
CA ASN A 192 4.56 15.80 -1.41
C ASN A 192 4.96 15.19 -0.05
N ARG A 193 5.88 14.20 -0.07
CA ARG A 193 6.39 13.57 1.15
C ARG A 193 7.12 14.60 2.03
N LYS A 194 6.78 14.63 3.32
CA LYS A 194 7.55 15.30 4.36
C LYS A 194 8.82 14.49 4.60
N MET A 195 9.95 15.20 4.62
CA MET A 195 11.26 14.62 4.92
C MET A 195 11.26 14.01 6.32
N THR A 196 11.78 12.78 6.44
CA THR A 196 11.91 12.13 7.74
C THR A 196 13.09 12.71 8.53
N ARG A 197 13.13 12.43 9.83
CA ARG A 197 14.24 12.83 10.70
C ARG A 197 15.57 12.29 10.17
N ASP A 198 15.61 11.01 9.80
CA ASP A 198 16.85 10.36 9.35
C ASP A 198 17.32 10.90 8.00
N GLU A 199 16.40 11.17 7.07
CA GLU A 199 16.71 11.83 5.80
C GLU A 199 17.26 13.24 6.02
N ALA A 200 16.68 14.00 6.96
CA ALA A 200 17.17 15.32 7.33
C ALA A 200 18.57 15.24 7.96
N ILE A 201 18.85 14.23 8.78
CA ILE A 201 20.18 13.99 9.36
C ILE A 201 21.19 13.60 8.28
N SER A 202 20.83 12.69 7.36
CA SER A 202 21.70 12.28 6.24
C SER A 202 22.08 13.47 5.36
N LYS A 203 21.07 14.28 4.97
CA LYS A 203 21.31 15.51 4.19
C LYS A 203 22.20 16.51 4.91
N LEU A 204 22.07 16.61 6.23
CA LEU A 204 22.93 17.49 7.02
C LEU A 204 24.37 16.97 7.11
N LYS A 205 24.56 15.65 7.17
CA LYS A 205 25.90 15.02 7.11
C LYS A 205 26.55 15.21 5.75
N GLU A 206 25.83 14.90 4.66
CA GLU A 206 26.30 15.14 3.29
C GLU A 206 26.65 16.61 3.06
N ALA A 207 25.82 17.54 3.52
CA ALA A 207 26.11 18.97 3.43
C ALA A 207 27.35 19.38 4.24
N LYS A 208 27.61 18.74 5.39
CA LYS A 208 28.82 18.97 6.18
C LYS A 208 30.06 18.49 5.42
N GLU A 209 30.00 17.30 4.81
CA GLU A 209 31.08 16.77 3.97
C GLU A 209 31.33 17.68 2.76
N LEU A 210 30.28 18.12 2.07
CA LEU A 210 30.37 19.07 0.96
C LEU A 210 31.00 20.41 1.36
N MET A 211 30.69 20.89 2.57
CA MET A 211 31.32 22.10 3.11
C MET A 211 32.80 21.88 3.44
N GLU A 212 33.17 20.69 3.94
CA GLU A 212 34.56 20.34 4.26
C GLU A 212 35.45 20.20 3.01
N ILE A 213 34.87 19.78 1.87
CA ILE A 213 35.57 19.72 0.59
C ILE A 213 35.46 21.02 -0.23
N ASP A 214 35.04 22.13 0.40
CA ASP A 214 34.85 23.46 -0.21
C ASP A 214 33.87 23.49 -1.42
N MET A 215 33.01 22.47 -1.55
CA MET A 215 31.97 22.38 -2.58
C MET A 215 30.65 23.04 -2.16
N MET A 216 30.54 23.49 -0.91
CA MET A 216 29.42 24.26 -0.36
C MET A 216 29.95 25.35 0.56
N SER A 217 29.36 26.55 0.50
CA SER A 217 29.76 27.63 1.40
C SER A 217 29.25 27.41 2.83
N LYS A 218 29.98 27.95 3.83
CA LYS A 218 29.53 27.95 5.24
C LYS A 218 28.13 28.56 5.43
N LYS A 219 27.78 29.56 4.61
CA LYS A 219 26.48 30.22 4.65
C LYS A 219 25.36 29.28 4.20
N GLU A 220 25.57 28.57 3.08
CA GLU A 220 24.60 27.58 2.57
C GLU A 220 24.39 26.43 3.55
N PHE A 221 25.47 25.96 4.19
CA PHE A 221 25.39 24.94 5.24
C PHE A 221 24.55 25.42 6.45
N GLU A 222 24.81 26.62 6.96
CA GLU A 222 24.07 27.15 8.11
C GLU A 222 22.59 27.44 7.78
N ASP A 223 22.30 27.90 6.56
CA ASP A 223 20.91 28.07 6.10
C ASP A 223 20.18 26.73 5.97
N LEU A 224 20.86 25.70 5.45
CA LEU A 224 20.31 24.33 5.39
C LEU A 224 20.08 23.77 6.80
N LYS A 225 21.03 23.94 7.70
CA LYS A 225 20.93 23.54 9.11
C LYS A 225 19.75 24.20 9.80
N LYS A 226 19.52 25.51 9.61
CA LYS A 226 18.34 26.21 10.14
C LYS A 226 17.03 25.62 9.62
N LYS A 227 16.96 25.28 8.33
CA LYS A 227 15.77 24.66 7.71
C LYS A 227 15.50 23.24 8.23
N LEU A 228 16.55 22.44 8.42
CA LEU A 228 16.43 21.04 8.86
C LEU A 228 16.30 20.90 10.38
N ARG A 229 16.79 21.86 11.17
CA ARG A 229 16.70 21.88 12.63
C ARG A 229 15.29 21.61 13.19
N PRO A 230 14.19 22.25 12.72
CA PRO A 230 12.86 21.94 13.23
C PRO A 230 12.39 20.51 12.94
N ILE A 231 12.89 19.89 11.87
CA ILE A 231 12.59 18.50 11.51
C ILE A 231 13.39 17.55 12.43
N ILE A 232 14.67 17.87 12.67
CA ILE A 232 15.58 17.06 13.49
C ILE A 232 15.29 17.21 14.98
N MET A 233 14.88 18.38 15.46
CA MET A 233 14.64 18.61 16.90
C MET A 233 13.25 18.19 17.37
N LYS A 234 12.32 17.92 16.45
CA LYS A 234 11.02 17.36 16.83
C LYS A 234 11.26 15.94 17.39
N LYS A 235 11.23 15.80 18.71
CA LYS A 235 11.08 14.48 19.35
C LYS A 235 9.71 13.96 18.94
N GLU A 236 9.70 12.72 18.47
CA GLU A 236 8.46 11.98 18.25
C GLU A 236 7.75 11.68 19.57
#